data_AF-A0A0F9QS76-F1
#
_entry.id   AF-A0A0F9QS76-F1
#
_cell.length_a   1.000
_cell.length_b   1.000
_cell.length_c   1.000
_cell.angle_alpha   90.00
_cell.angle_beta   90.00
_cell.angle_gamma   90.00
#
_symmetry.space_group_name_H-M   'P 1'
#
loop_
_entity.id
_entity.type
_entity.pdbx_description
1 polymer ?
#
loop_
_entity_poly.entity_id
_entity_poly.type
_entity_poly.pdbx_seq_one_letter_code
_entity_poly.pdbx_strand_id
1 'polypeptide(L)'
;MIPKYKHDCKDCIFLGNYNNHDLYSCWSGSSPTVVARYGNEGSDYHSGLIFRVRYEELAVAATIVEFRISVLSPIKEGDKP
;
A
#
# COMPACT_ATOMS: atom_id res chain seq x y z
N MET A 1 8.47 -11.81 5.35
CA MET A 1 9.30 -11.01 4.43
C MET A 1 9.67 -9.72 5.14
N ILE A 2 10.81 -9.12 4.82
CA ILE A 2 11.26 -7.83 5.38
C ILE A 2 11.46 -6.81 4.24
N PRO A 3 11.35 -5.51 4.50
CA PRO A 3 11.79 -4.47 3.58
C PRO A 3 13.22 -4.67 3.08
N LYS A 4 13.45 -4.43 1.79
CA LYS A 4 14.79 -4.42 1.17
C LYS A 4 15.47 -3.05 1.30
N TYR A 5 14.68 -1.98 1.32
CA TYR A 5 15.15 -0.60 1.27
C TYR A 5 14.82 0.15 2.55
N LYS A 6 15.65 1.13 2.89
CA LYS A 6 15.41 2.02 4.03
C LYS A 6 14.10 2.77 3.83
N HIS A 7 13.25 2.72 4.85
CA HIS A 7 12.01 3.47 4.91
C HIS A 7 11.85 4.09 6.29
N ASP A 8 11.70 5.42 6.34
CA ASP A 8 11.72 6.22 7.58
C ASP A 8 10.36 6.82 7.94
N CYS A 9 9.29 6.46 7.23
CA CYS A 9 7.93 6.82 7.60
C CYS A 9 7.32 5.79 8.56
N LYS A 10 6.92 6.25 9.75
CA LYS A 10 6.35 5.40 10.81
C LYS A 10 4.88 5.03 10.55
N ASP A 11 4.17 5.83 9.77
CA ASP A 11 2.75 5.62 9.44
C ASP A 11 2.56 4.66 8.25
N CYS A 12 3.67 4.28 7.60
CA CYS A 12 3.65 3.34 6.49
C CYS A 12 3.64 1.89 6.98
N ILE A 13 2.70 1.12 6.47
CA ILE A 13 2.55 -0.31 6.75
C ILE A 13 3.14 -1.09 5.59
N PHE A 14 4.15 -1.93 5.86
CA PHE A 14 4.72 -2.83 4.87
C PHE A 14 3.71 -3.87 4.41
N LEU A 15 3.51 -3.96 3.09
CA LEU A 15 2.56 -4.87 2.46
C LEU A 15 3.23 -6.13 1.90
N GLY A 16 4.52 -6.04 1.56
CA GLY A 16 5.29 -7.12 0.94
C GLY A 16 6.25 -6.59 -0.12
N ASN A 17 6.80 -7.49 -0.92
CA ASN A 17 7.67 -7.13 -2.04
C ASN A 17 7.04 -7.56 -3.37
N TYR A 18 7.23 -6.78 -4.43
CA TYR A 18 6.80 -7.10 -5.79
C TYR A 18 7.76 -6.50 -6.82
N ASN A 19 8.19 -7.27 -7.82
CA ASN A 19 9.14 -6.83 -8.86
C ASN A 19 10.34 -6.02 -8.33
N ASN A 20 10.98 -6.52 -7.28
CA ASN A 20 12.08 -5.85 -6.59
C ASN A 20 11.76 -4.49 -5.94
N HIS A 21 10.48 -4.19 -5.70
CA HIS A 21 10.03 -3.04 -4.93
C HIS A 21 9.50 -3.47 -3.57
N ASP A 22 9.71 -2.64 -2.57
CA ASP A 22 9.01 -2.73 -1.29
C ASP A 22 7.69 -1.97 -1.39
N LEU A 23 6.58 -2.63 -1.03
CA LEU A 23 5.25 -2.06 -1.10
C LEU A 23 4.79 -1.61 0.29
N TYR A 24 4.20 -0.42 0.36
CA TYR A 24 3.60 0.11 1.59
C TYR A 24 2.24 0.73 1.33
N SER A 25 1.38 0.72 2.35
CA SER A 25 0.26 1.65 2.45
C SER A 25 0.59 2.72 3.49
N CYS A 26 0.15 3.94 3.26
CA CYS A 26 0.35 5.04 4.20
C CYS A 26 -0.96 5.77 4.43
N TRP A 27 -1.28 5.98 5.70
CA TRP A 27 -2.48 6.69 6.16
C TRP A 27 -2.14 8.06 6.75
N SER A 28 -1.06 8.68 6.28
CA SER A 28 -0.69 10.04 6.69
C SER A 28 -1.62 11.06 6.04
N GLY A 29 -2.65 11.48 6.75
CA GLY A 29 -3.59 12.55 6.34
C GLY A 29 -5.01 12.05 6.09
N SER A 30 -5.75 12.77 5.26
CA SER A 30 -7.19 12.52 5.00
C SER A 30 -7.46 11.46 3.93
N SER A 31 -6.44 10.97 3.22
CA SER A 31 -6.62 9.95 2.17
C SER A 31 -5.48 8.94 2.20
N PRO A 32 -5.79 7.63 2.10
CA PRO A 32 -4.76 6.60 2.02
C PRO A 32 -3.97 6.76 0.73
N THR A 33 -2.68 6.47 0.81
CA THR A 33 -1.80 6.36 -0.35
C THR A 33 -1.08 5.02 -0.36
N VAL A 34 -0.55 4.66 -1.52
CA VAL A 34 0.29 3.47 -1.71
C VAL A 34 1.68 3.91 -2.16
N VAL A 35 2.70 3.16 -1.76
CA VAL A 35 4.10 3.45 -2.05
C VAL A 35 4.77 2.19 -2.58
N ALA A 36 5.58 2.34 -3.63
CA ALA A 36 6.49 1.32 -4.13
C ALA A 36 7.92 1.89 -4.12
N ARG A 37 8.79 1.34 -3.26
CA ARG A 37 10.17 1.81 -3.08
C ARG A 37 11.16 0.87 -3.78
N TYR A 38 12.06 1.42 -4.58
CA TYR A 38 13.02 0.68 -5.42
C TYR A 38 14.49 0.98 -5.09
N GLY A 39 14.76 1.80 -4.07
CA GLY A 39 16.11 2.20 -3.68
C GLY A 39 16.17 2.81 -2.28
N ASN A 40 17.38 3.11 -1.83
CA ASN A 40 17.63 3.68 -0.51
C ASN A 40 17.62 5.22 -0.51
N GLU A 41 17.71 5.87 -1.67
CA GLU A 41 17.66 7.32 -1.73
C GLU A 41 16.25 7.82 -1.42
N GLY A 42 16.14 9.04 -0.89
CA GLY A 42 14.86 9.62 -0.47
C GLY A 42 13.83 9.63 -1.59
N SER A 43 14.27 9.90 -2.82
CA SER A 43 13.46 9.96 -4.04
C SER A 43 13.17 8.62 -4.73
N ASP A 44 13.74 7.51 -4.24
CA ASP A 44 13.64 6.21 -4.92
C ASP A 44 12.32 5.49 -4.65
N TYR A 45 11.22 6.14 -4.98
CA TYR A 45 9.88 5.60 -4.83
C TYR A 45 8.87 6.18 -5.80
N HIS A 46 7.84 5.39 -6.07
CA HIS A 46 6.58 5.88 -6.61
C HIS A 46 5.52 5.89 -5.50
N SER A 47 4.63 6.88 -5.53
CA SER A 47 3.52 6.94 -4.57
C SER A 47 2.27 7.56 -5.17
N GLY A 48 1.11 7.11 -4.72
CA GLY A 48 -0.18 7.72 -5.03
C GLY A 48 -1.09 6.77 -5.79
N LEU A 49 -2.33 6.65 -5.30
CA LEU A 49 -3.36 5.83 -5.94
C LEU A 49 -3.67 6.27 -7.37
N ILE A 50 -3.55 7.56 -7.68
CA ILE A 50 -3.79 8.11 -9.03
C ILE A 50 -2.83 7.54 -10.09
N PHE A 51 -1.65 7.07 -9.69
CA PHE A 51 -0.64 6.55 -10.62
C PHE A 51 -0.69 5.02 -10.80
N ARG A 52 -1.65 4.33 -10.15
CA ARG A 52 -1.76 2.86 -10.24
C ARG A 52 -2.00 2.32 -11.65
N VAL A 53 -2.54 3.14 -12.55
CA VAL A 53 -2.72 2.77 -13.96
C VAL A 53 -1.43 2.87 -14.78
N ARG A 54 -0.39 3.52 -14.23
CA ARG A 54 0.91 3.71 -14.89
C ARG A 54 2.02 2.83 -14.30
N TYR A 55 1.93 2.51 -13.01
CA TYR A 55 2.92 1.72 -12.28
C TYR A 55 2.25 0.49 -11.68
N GLU A 56 2.66 -0.69 -12.15
CA GLU A 56 2.07 -1.98 -11.75
C GLU A 56 2.23 -2.24 -10.25
N GLU A 57 3.36 -1.85 -9.68
CA GLU A 57 3.70 -1.99 -8.26
C GLU A 57 2.70 -1.24 -7.36
N LEU A 58 2.23 -0.07 -7.82
CA LEU A 58 1.21 0.70 -7.13
C LEU A 58 -0.18 0.06 -7.27
N ALA A 59 -0.48 -0.56 -8.41
CA ALA A 59 -1.71 -1.34 -8.58
C ALA A 59 -1.72 -2.55 -7.64
N VAL A 60 -0.60 -3.28 -7.54
CA VAL A 60 -0.47 -4.41 -6.61
C VAL A 60 -0.64 -3.96 -5.16
N ALA A 61 0.04 -2.88 -4.75
CA ALA A 61 -0.13 -2.31 -3.42
C ALA A 61 -1.59 -1.92 -3.13
N ALA A 62 -2.26 -1.28 -4.09
CA ALA A 62 -3.67 -0.90 -3.96
C ALA A 62 -4.58 -2.13 -3.83
N THR A 63 -4.40 -3.15 -4.66
CA THR A 63 -5.17 -4.41 -4.60
C THR A 63 -5.01 -5.11 -3.26
N ILE A 64 -3.80 -5.14 -2.70
CA ILE A 64 -3.56 -5.72 -1.36
C ILE A 64 -4.35 -4.95 -0.29
N VAL A 65 -4.35 -3.62 -0.36
CA VAL A 65 -5.11 -2.76 0.59
C VAL A 65 -6.61 -2.98 0.43
N GLU A 66 -7.13 -2.94 -0.80
CA GLU A 66 -8.55 -3.16 -1.10
C GLU A 66 -9.02 -4.53 -0.62
N PHE A 67 -8.22 -5.58 -0.83
CA PHE A 67 -8.50 -6.92 -0.31
C PHE A 67 -8.49 -6.97 1.22
N ARG A 68 -7.49 -6.37 1.87
CA ARG A 68 -7.42 -6.30 3.34
C ARG A 68 -8.62 -5.56 3.93
N ILE A 69 -9.06 -4.45 3.32
CA ILE A 69 -10.25 -3.72 3.77
C ILE A 69 -11.49 -4.59 3.60
N SER A 70 -11.67 -5.25 2.46
CA SER A 70 -12.82 -6.12 2.20
C SER A 70 -12.90 -7.29 3.18
N VAL A 71 -11.77 -7.93 3.50
CA VAL A 71 -11.71 -9.07 4.42
C VAL A 71 -11.86 -8.65 5.90
N LEU A 72 -11.36 -7.47 6.27
CA LEU A 72 -11.38 -6.99 7.66
C LEU A 72 -12.60 -6.12 7.98
N SER A 73 -13.39 -5.73 7.00
CA SER A 73 -14.68 -5.10 7.23
C SER A 73 -15.61 -6.17 7.82
N PRO A 74 -16.10 -6.02 9.06
CA PRO A 74 -17.13 -6.93 9.55
C PRO A 74 -18.31 -6.85 8.58
N ILE A 75 -18.77 -8.00 8.09
CA ILE A 75 -20.10 -8.11 7.51
C ILE A 75 -21.02 -7.47 8.54
N LYS A 76 -21.69 -6.36 8.19
CA LYS A 76 -22.79 -5.86 9.01
C LYS A 76 -23.90 -6.89 8.88
N GLU A 77 -23.90 -7.84 9.79
CA GLU A 77 -24.99 -8.77 9.99
C GLU A 77 -26.19 -7.96 10.49
N GLY A 78 -27.21 -7.81 9.63
CA GLY A 78 -28.52 -7.30 10.03
C GLY A 78 -29.03 -6.09 9.27
N ASP A 79 -29.67 -6.34 8.12
CA ASP A 79 -31.02 -5.80 7.91
C ASP A 79 -31.89 -6.96 7.39
N LYS A 80 -32.70 -7.48 8.29
CA LYS A 80 -33.69 -8.57 8.12
C LYS A 80 -35.06 -7.96 8.40
N PRO A 81 -36.15 -8.44 7.77
CA PRO A 81 -36.72 -9.74 8.14
C PRO A 81 -36.77 -10.79 7.03
#